data_AF-A0A817R259-F1
#
_entry.id   AF-A0A817R259-F1
#
_cell.length_a   1.000
_cell.length_b   1.000
_cell.length_c   1.000
_cell.angle_alpha   90.00
_cell.angle_beta   90.00
_cell.angle_gamma   90.00
#
_symmetry.space_group_name_H-M   'P 1'
#
loop_
_entity.id
_entity.type
_entity.pdbx_description
1 polymer ?
#
loop_
_entity_poly.entity_id
_entity_poly.type
_entity_poly.pdbx_seq_one_letter_code
_entity_poly.pdbx_strand_id
1 'polypeptide(L)'
;MTACYLSKDKQIELAQIAQSLATSGKGILAADEPADVIESRFSPVNIENNEETRRYYRQLLFRTKKYSQYISGIILCHETFHHKTDDDNTPFPRLLKDNGIITGITVDKGLEEQCREYKKLGAQFAKWRAVIKISHHAPSQLTINENASTLARYASICQQ
;
A
#
# COMPACT_ATOMS: atom_id res chain seq x y z
N MET A 1 12.09 -31.29 -13.63
CA MET A 1 12.55 -30.34 -12.60
C MET A 1 11.76 -29.07 -12.78
N THR A 2 10.82 -28.78 -11.89
CA THR A 2 10.04 -27.54 -11.91
C THR A 2 11.01 -26.40 -11.66
N ALA A 3 11.23 -25.53 -12.65
CA ALA A 3 12.05 -24.34 -12.48
C ALA A 3 11.48 -23.53 -11.30
N CYS A 4 12.32 -23.23 -10.32
CA CYS A 4 11.92 -22.39 -9.20
C CYS A 4 11.64 -20.99 -9.75
N TYR A 5 10.37 -20.56 -9.71
CA TYR A 5 9.88 -19.33 -10.32
C TYR A 5 10.58 -18.06 -9.79
N LEU A 6 11.06 -18.10 -8.54
CA LEU A 6 11.86 -17.04 -7.90
C LEU A 6 13.23 -17.58 -7.51
N SER A 7 14.27 -16.76 -7.67
CA SER A 7 15.61 -17.07 -7.14
C SER A 7 15.57 -17.16 -5.61
N LYS A 8 16.52 -17.89 -5.01
CA LYS A 8 16.64 -18.01 -3.55
C LYS A 8 16.79 -16.64 -2.89
N ASP A 9 17.58 -15.76 -3.48
CA ASP A 9 17.81 -14.41 -2.94
C ASP A 9 16.52 -13.58 -2.89
N LYS A 10 15.69 -13.65 -3.95
CA LYS A 10 14.37 -12.99 -3.96
C LYS A 10 13.44 -13.57 -2.89
N GLN A 11 13.44 -14.89 -2.70
CA GLN A 11 12.62 -15.51 -1.66
C GLN A 11 13.03 -15.04 -0.26
N ILE A 12 14.33 -14.93 0.00
CA ILE A 12 14.88 -14.43 1.26
C ILE A 12 14.47 -12.97 1.46
N GLU A 13 14.64 -12.12 0.46
CA GLU A 13 14.25 -10.70 0.52
C GLU A 13 12.75 -10.54 0.86
N LEU A 14 11.88 -11.22 0.12
CA LEU A 14 10.43 -11.16 0.33
C LEU A 14 10.03 -11.66 1.73
N ALA A 15 10.64 -12.76 2.19
CA ALA A 15 10.39 -13.29 3.53
C ALA A 15 10.83 -12.31 4.64
N GLN A 16 11.97 -11.65 4.47
CA GLN A 16 12.47 -10.64 5.42
C GLN A 16 11.55 -9.42 5.49
N ILE A 17 11.05 -8.93 4.34
CA ILE A 17 10.08 -7.82 4.30
C ILE A 17 8.79 -8.24 5.03
N ALA A 18 8.25 -9.42 4.73
CA ALA A 18 7.05 -9.93 5.37
C ALA A 18 7.21 -10.11 6.89
N GLN A 19 8.37 -10.64 7.33
CA GLN A 19 8.69 -10.77 8.75
C GLN A 19 8.79 -9.41 9.44
N SER A 20 9.38 -8.42 8.77
CA SER A 20 9.51 -7.06 9.30
C SER A 20 8.14 -6.37 9.43
N LEU A 21 7.23 -6.57 8.45
CA LEU A 21 5.84 -6.12 8.54
C LEU A 21 5.10 -6.78 9.71
N ALA A 22 5.35 -8.06 9.99
CA ALA A 22 4.72 -8.84 11.06
C ALA A 22 5.43 -8.73 12.43
N THR A 23 6.15 -7.63 12.69
CA THR A 23 6.80 -7.40 13.98
C THR A 23 5.77 -7.40 15.13
N SER A 24 6.05 -8.17 16.18
CA SER A 24 5.16 -8.26 17.36
C SER A 24 4.86 -6.88 17.95
N GLY A 25 3.57 -6.61 18.19
CA GLY A 25 3.09 -5.33 18.72
C GLY A 25 3.00 -4.19 17.70
N LYS A 26 3.31 -4.44 16.41
CA LYS A 26 3.14 -3.47 15.33
C LYS A 26 2.04 -3.87 14.35
N GLY A 27 1.47 -2.88 13.69
CA GLY A 27 0.45 -3.02 12.65
C GLY A 27 0.78 -2.25 11.37
N ILE A 28 -0.19 -2.23 10.45
CA ILE A 28 -0.11 -1.52 9.18
C ILE A 28 -1.17 -0.42 9.18
N LEU A 29 -0.77 0.81 8.83
CA LEU A 29 -1.73 1.88 8.53
C LEU A 29 -2.08 1.85 7.05
N ALA A 30 -3.35 1.67 6.73
CA ALA A 30 -3.87 1.85 5.39
C ALA A 30 -4.22 3.34 5.18
N ALA A 31 -3.34 4.08 4.51
CA ALA A 31 -3.50 5.50 4.19
C ALA A 31 -3.62 5.71 2.67
N ASP A 32 -4.25 4.74 2.01
CA ASP A 32 -4.30 4.61 0.55
C ASP A 32 -5.68 4.97 -0.02
N GLU A 33 -6.47 5.74 0.71
CA GLU A 33 -7.74 6.24 0.20
C GLU A 33 -7.50 7.16 -1.03
N PRO A 34 -8.13 6.85 -2.19
CA PRO A 34 -8.12 7.75 -3.33
C PRO A 34 -8.92 9.03 -3.04
N ALA A 35 -8.78 10.02 -3.94
CA ALA A 35 -9.34 11.35 -3.76
C ALA A 35 -10.88 11.36 -3.59
N ASP A 36 -11.59 10.47 -4.27
CA ASP A 36 -13.05 10.29 -4.19
C ASP A 36 -13.50 9.67 -2.86
N VAL A 37 -12.71 8.74 -2.31
CA VAL A 37 -13.03 8.08 -1.04
C VAL A 37 -12.78 9.00 0.15
N ILE A 38 -11.67 9.76 0.14
CA ILE A 38 -11.32 10.63 1.26
C ILE A 38 -12.28 11.82 1.41
N GLU A 39 -13.01 12.20 0.36
CA GLU A 39 -14.04 13.25 0.43
C GLU A 39 -15.04 12.99 1.55
N SER A 40 -15.50 11.73 1.68
CA SER A 40 -16.41 11.30 2.74
C SER A 40 -15.88 11.51 4.17
N ARG A 41 -14.57 11.67 4.34
CA ARG A 41 -13.91 12.00 5.62
C ARG A 41 -13.82 13.49 5.87
N PHE A 42 -13.67 14.30 4.82
CA PHE A 42 -13.48 15.74 4.91
C PHE A 42 -14.79 16.52 4.97
N SER A 43 -15.83 16.11 4.23
CA SER A 43 -17.11 16.82 4.19
C SER A 43 -17.77 17.00 5.58
N PRO A 44 -17.78 16.01 6.49
CA PRO A 44 -18.39 16.17 7.82
C PRO A 44 -17.73 17.23 8.70
N VAL A 45 -16.50 17.63 8.39
CA VAL A 45 -15.72 18.63 9.15
C VAL A 45 -15.45 19.89 8.33
N ASN A 46 -16.18 20.10 7.22
CA ASN A 46 -16.09 21.28 6.34
C ASN A 46 -14.68 21.54 5.79
N ILE A 47 -13.93 20.47 5.53
CA ILE A 47 -12.62 20.56 4.89
C ILE A 47 -12.81 20.39 3.37
N GLU A 48 -12.20 21.27 2.58
CA GLU A 48 -12.22 21.17 1.12
C GLU A 48 -11.36 19.98 0.64
N ASN A 49 -11.86 19.19 -0.31
CA ASN A 49 -11.11 18.08 -0.88
C ASN A 49 -10.23 18.52 -2.07
N ASN A 50 -9.08 19.11 -1.78
CA ASN A 50 -8.03 19.42 -2.76
C ASN A 50 -6.72 18.67 -2.46
N GLU A 51 -5.79 18.68 -3.42
CA GLU A 51 -4.50 17.97 -3.32
C GLU A 51 -3.69 18.38 -2.09
N GLU A 52 -3.59 19.68 -1.84
CA GLU A 52 -2.82 20.23 -0.71
C GLU A 52 -3.39 19.77 0.63
N THR A 53 -4.71 19.76 0.77
CA THR A 53 -5.39 19.31 1.98
C THR A 53 -5.21 17.81 2.20
N ARG A 54 -5.27 17.02 1.12
CA ARG A 54 -4.96 15.58 1.14
C ARG A 54 -3.51 15.33 1.53
N ARG A 55 -2.55 16.09 0.98
CA ARG A 55 -1.12 16.05 1.32
C ARG A 55 -0.90 16.37 2.80
N TYR A 56 -1.45 17.48 3.27
CA TYR A 56 -1.34 17.94 4.66
C TYR A 56 -1.89 16.90 5.65
N TYR A 57 -3.08 16.33 5.37
CA TYR A 57 -3.67 15.27 6.18
C TYR A 57 -2.73 14.07 6.33
N ARG A 58 -2.09 13.61 5.24
CA ARG A 58 -1.14 12.49 5.31
C ARG A 58 0.17 12.88 6.02
N GLN A 59 0.69 14.08 5.79
CA GLN A 59 1.86 14.56 6.53
C GLN A 59 1.59 14.61 8.04
N LEU A 60 0.40 15.05 8.46
CA LEU A 60 -0.02 15.06 9.86
C LEU A 60 0.06 13.65 10.47
N LEU A 61 -0.43 12.63 9.75
CA LEU A 61 -0.30 11.23 10.19
C LEU A 61 1.17 10.80 10.31
N PHE A 62 1.99 11.10 9.30
CA PHE A 62 3.39 10.63 9.23
C PHE A 62 4.36 11.38 10.15
N ARG A 63 3.99 12.58 10.61
CA ARG A 63 4.75 13.38 11.60
C ARG A 63 4.31 13.12 13.04
N THR A 64 3.31 12.26 13.28
CA THR A 64 2.88 11.90 14.63
C THR A 64 4.04 11.34 15.44
N LYS A 65 4.30 11.86 16.65
CA LYS A 65 5.45 11.41 17.45
C LYS A 65 5.29 9.95 17.88
N LYS A 66 6.38 9.18 17.81
CA LYS A 66 6.49 7.78 18.27
C LYS A 66 5.57 6.76 17.56
N TYR A 67 4.91 7.10 16.45
CA TYR A 67 4.04 6.14 15.74
C TYR A 67 4.78 4.86 15.28
N SER A 68 6.08 4.97 14.98
CA SER A 68 6.92 3.84 14.56
C SER A 68 7.09 2.74 15.60
N GLN A 69 6.72 2.98 16.86
CA GLN A 69 6.67 1.94 17.89
C GLN A 69 5.47 1.00 17.71
N TYR A 70 4.43 1.43 16.98
CA TYR A 70 3.19 0.68 16.75
C TYR A 70 2.94 0.35 15.28
N ILE A 71 3.63 0.99 14.35
CA ILE A 71 3.43 0.79 12.91
C ILE A 71 4.72 0.28 12.29
N SER A 72 4.62 -0.82 11.54
CA SER A 72 5.72 -1.41 10.78
C SER A 72 5.65 -1.05 9.30
N GLY A 73 4.44 -0.80 8.77
CA GLY A 73 4.26 -0.42 7.37
C GLY A 73 3.07 0.49 7.15
N ILE A 74 3.13 1.26 6.06
CA ILE A 74 2.06 2.17 5.64
C ILE A 74 1.77 1.96 4.16
N ILE A 75 0.51 1.77 3.81
CA ILE A 75 0.05 1.63 2.42
C ILE A 75 -0.38 3.02 1.93
N LEU A 76 0.17 3.44 0.79
CA LEU A 76 -0.13 4.72 0.15
C LEU A 76 -0.94 4.51 -1.13
N CYS A 77 -1.65 5.53 -1.57
CA CYS A 77 -2.17 5.64 -2.94
C CYS A 77 -1.14 6.34 -3.85
N HIS A 78 -1.33 6.26 -5.17
CA HIS A 78 -0.43 6.88 -6.16
C HIS A 78 -0.16 8.36 -5.87
N GLU A 79 -1.19 9.16 -5.61
CA GLU A 79 -1.06 10.59 -5.31
C GLU A 79 -0.15 10.82 -4.08
N THR A 80 -0.47 10.15 -2.97
CA THR A 80 0.29 10.31 -1.72
C THR A 80 1.74 9.83 -1.86
N PHE A 81 1.99 8.81 -2.68
CA PHE A 81 3.35 8.31 -2.90
C PHE A 81 4.28 9.38 -3.51
N HIS A 82 3.73 10.28 -4.33
CA HIS A 82 4.48 11.35 -5.00
C HIS A 82 4.51 12.68 -4.23
N HIS A 83 3.74 12.77 -3.14
CA HIS A 83 3.74 13.94 -2.27
C HIS A 83 5.06 14.13 -1.51
N LYS A 84 5.26 15.38 -1.11
CA LYS A 84 6.39 15.83 -0.29
C LYS A 84 5.89 16.56 0.94
N THR A 85 6.71 16.57 1.97
CA THR A 85 6.49 17.43 3.13
C THR A 85 6.62 18.91 2.73
N ASP A 86 5.90 19.77 3.44
CA ASP A 86 5.94 21.23 3.23
C ASP A 86 7.16 21.90 3.88
N ASP A 87 7.73 21.29 4.92
CA ASP A 87 8.81 21.87 5.71
C ASP A 87 10.18 21.74 5.06
N ASP A 88 10.49 20.58 4.46
CA ASP A 88 11.80 20.30 3.88
C ASP A 88 11.74 19.61 2.50
N ASN A 89 10.56 19.55 1.86
CA ASN A 89 10.34 18.88 0.57
C ASN A 89 10.76 17.39 0.56
N THR A 90 10.79 16.72 1.72
CA THR A 90 11.09 15.30 1.81
C THR A 90 9.97 14.48 1.17
N PRO A 91 10.27 13.60 0.19
CA PRO A 91 9.28 12.67 -0.34
C PRO A 91 8.72 11.77 0.77
N PHE A 92 7.41 11.53 0.80
CA PHE A 92 6.81 10.68 1.83
C PHE A 92 7.45 9.28 1.93
N PRO A 93 7.79 8.57 0.85
CA PRO A 93 8.51 7.29 0.97
C PRO A 93 9.84 7.40 1.73
N ARG A 94 10.55 8.52 1.58
CA ARG A 94 11.78 8.81 2.33
C ARG A 94 11.49 9.11 3.79
N LEU A 95 10.51 9.97 4.07
CA LEU A 95 10.07 10.27 5.44
C LEU A 95 9.71 8.99 6.21
N LEU A 96 8.96 8.08 5.57
CA LEU A 96 8.58 6.79 6.16
C LEU A 96 9.81 5.91 6.43
N LYS A 97 10.69 5.79 5.45
CA LYS A 97 11.94 5.01 5.58
C LYS A 97 12.81 5.52 6.72
N ASP A 98 12.97 6.83 6.85
CA ASP A 98 13.78 7.48 7.91
C ASP A 98 13.19 7.22 9.32
N ASN A 99 11.90 6.90 9.41
CA ASN A 99 11.22 6.49 10.64
C ASN A 99 11.17 4.96 10.85
N GLY A 100 11.87 4.18 10.01
CA GLY A 100 11.89 2.72 10.09
C GLY A 100 10.57 2.06 9.63
N ILE A 101 9.78 2.76 8.82
CA ILE A 101 8.51 2.28 8.29
C ILE A 101 8.71 1.69 6.90
N ILE A 102 8.11 0.53 6.66
CA ILE A 102 8.08 -0.11 5.35
C ILE A 102 7.00 0.56 4.51
N THR A 103 7.37 1.15 3.37
CA THR A 103 6.43 1.80 2.46
C THR A 103 5.73 0.76 1.58
N GLY A 104 4.41 0.82 1.53
CA GLY A 104 3.57 0.03 0.64
C GLY A 104 2.74 0.88 -0.30
N ILE A 105 2.25 0.29 -1.38
CA ILE A 105 1.49 0.99 -2.42
C ILE A 105 0.24 0.18 -2.82
N THR A 106 -0.87 0.86 -3.01
CA THR A 106 -2.02 0.29 -3.70
C THR A 106 -1.80 0.38 -5.20
N VAL A 107 -1.80 -0.76 -5.87
CA VAL A 107 -1.57 -0.90 -7.31
C VAL A 107 -2.83 -1.42 -8.00
N ASP A 108 -3.02 -1.04 -9.26
CA ASP A 108 -4.22 -1.33 -10.04
C ASP A 108 -3.91 -1.82 -11.46
N LYS A 109 -4.27 -1.05 -12.50
CA LYS A 109 -4.06 -1.40 -13.91
C LYS A 109 -2.59 -1.17 -14.28
N GLY A 110 -2.04 -2.00 -15.15
CA GLY A 110 -0.61 -1.89 -15.52
C GLY A 110 0.34 -2.39 -14.42
N LEU A 111 -0.10 -3.41 -13.67
CA LEU A 111 0.52 -3.90 -12.45
C LEU A 111 2.03 -4.16 -12.54
N GLU A 112 2.52 -4.73 -13.65
CA GLU A 112 3.93 -5.14 -13.76
C GLU A 112 4.88 -3.95 -13.87
N GLU A 113 4.54 -2.96 -14.69
CA GLU A 113 5.34 -1.74 -14.85
C GLU A 113 5.28 -0.89 -13.58
N GLN A 114 4.09 -0.72 -13.01
CA GLN A 114 3.88 -0.03 -11.73
C GLN A 114 4.71 -0.67 -10.60
N CYS A 115 4.68 -1.99 -10.44
CA CYS A 115 5.44 -2.67 -9.38
C CYS A 115 6.95 -2.40 -9.52
N ARG A 116 7.48 -2.47 -10.74
CA ARG A 116 8.90 -2.20 -11.00
C ARG A 116 9.27 -0.75 -10.72
N GLU A 117 8.42 0.20 -11.08
CA GLU A 117 8.63 1.61 -10.81
C GLU A 117 8.60 1.90 -9.30
N TYR A 118 7.54 1.50 -8.59
CA TYR A 118 7.42 1.75 -7.16
C TYR A 118 8.51 1.07 -6.35
N LYS A 119 8.95 -0.13 -6.75
CA LYS A 119 10.10 -0.80 -6.11
C LYS A 119 11.37 0.05 -6.22
N LYS A 120 11.65 0.65 -7.39
CA LYS A 120 12.79 1.58 -7.58
C LYS A 120 12.66 2.83 -6.70
N LEU A 121 11.43 3.30 -6.50
CA LEU A 121 11.12 4.47 -5.67
C LEU A 121 11.03 4.15 -4.16
N GLY A 122 11.23 2.89 -3.76
CA GLY A 122 11.36 2.49 -2.36
C GLY A 122 10.13 1.83 -1.74
N ALA A 123 9.07 1.55 -2.51
CA ALA A 123 8.01 0.65 -2.05
C ALA A 123 8.54 -0.78 -1.89
N GLN A 124 8.08 -1.48 -0.87
CA GLN A 124 8.55 -2.83 -0.53
C GLN A 124 7.42 -3.86 -0.47
N PHE A 125 6.17 -3.42 -0.35
CA PHE A 125 5.00 -4.29 -0.42
C PHE A 125 3.86 -3.58 -1.16
N ALA A 126 2.85 -4.36 -1.55
CA ALA A 126 1.71 -3.84 -2.28
C ALA A 126 0.39 -4.32 -1.68
N LYS A 127 -0.69 -3.61 -2.00
CA LYS A 127 -2.06 -3.99 -1.63
C LYS A 127 -2.96 -4.07 -2.86
N TRP A 128 -3.73 -5.16 -2.95
CA TRP A 128 -4.87 -5.31 -3.85
C TRP A 128 -6.12 -5.67 -3.07
N ARG A 129 -7.28 -5.14 -3.47
CA ARG A 129 -8.56 -5.42 -2.81
C ARG A 129 -9.53 -6.12 -3.75
N ALA A 130 -9.85 -7.37 -3.44
CA ALA A 130 -10.99 -8.09 -4.01
C ALA A 130 -12.26 -7.79 -3.20
N VAL A 131 -13.40 -7.67 -3.87
CA VAL A 131 -14.70 -7.42 -3.22
C VAL A 131 -15.65 -8.56 -3.54
N ILE A 132 -16.19 -9.19 -2.50
CA ILE A 132 -17.16 -10.28 -2.62
C ILE A 132 -18.47 -9.82 -1.99
N LYS A 133 -19.55 -9.84 -2.77
CA LYS A 133 -20.90 -9.50 -2.33
C LYS A 133 -21.65 -10.75 -1.88
N ILE A 134 -22.32 -10.67 -0.74
CA ILE A 134 -23.17 -11.74 -0.20
C ILE A 134 -24.64 -11.38 -0.50
N SER A 135 -25.37 -12.31 -1.12
CA SER A 135 -26.82 -12.24 -1.32
C SER A 135 -27.40 -13.64 -1.56
N HIS A 136 -28.71 -13.78 -1.75
CA HIS A 136 -29.33 -15.08 -2.06
C HIS A 136 -28.76 -15.80 -3.30
N HIS A 137 -28.11 -15.06 -4.21
CA HIS A 137 -27.54 -15.60 -5.45
C HIS A 137 -26.05 -15.24 -5.62
N ALA A 138 -25.39 -14.76 -4.57
CA ALA A 138 -24.00 -14.32 -4.62
C ALA A 138 -23.21 -14.71 -3.35
N PRO A 139 -21.91 -15.02 -3.48
CA PRO A 139 -21.14 -14.99 -4.72
C PRO A 139 -21.39 -16.21 -5.62
N SER A 140 -21.38 -15.99 -6.93
CA SER A 140 -21.36 -17.09 -7.90
C SER A 140 -19.99 -17.80 -7.87
N GLN A 141 -19.94 -19.06 -8.30
CA GLN A 141 -18.66 -19.77 -8.46
C GLN A 141 -17.71 -19.04 -9.42
N LEU A 142 -18.26 -18.42 -10.47
CA LEU A 142 -17.50 -17.59 -11.40
C LEU A 142 -16.84 -16.42 -10.68
N THR A 143 -17.57 -15.69 -9.83
CA THR A 143 -17.03 -14.57 -9.05
C THR A 143 -15.90 -15.01 -8.12
N ILE A 144 -16.04 -16.17 -7.47
CA ILE A 144 -14.99 -16.72 -6.60
C ILE A 144 -13.74 -17.03 -7.42
N ASN A 145 -13.89 -17.76 -8.53
CA ASN A 145 -12.78 -18.19 -9.38
C ASN A 145 -12.03 -17.00 -10.00
N GLU A 146 -12.75 -15.98 -10.48
CA GLU A 146 -12.15 -14.79 -11.08
C GLU A 146 -11.40 -13.93 -10.06
N ASN A 147 -11.96 -13.76 -8.85
CA ASN A 147 -11.25 -13.05 -7.77
C ASN A 147 -9.99 -13.81 -7.36
N ALA A 148 -10.07 -15.13 -7.17
CA ALA A 148 -8.92 -15.95 -6.80
C ALA A 148 -7.82 -15.92 -7.87
N SER A 149 -8.19 -16.08 -9.15
CA SER A 149 -7.27 -16.00 -10.30
C SER A 149 -6.60 -14.63 -10.38
N THR A 150 -7.37 -13.56 -10.19
CA THR A 150 -6.85 -12.18 -10.20
C THR A 150 -5.88 -11.92 -9.05
N LEU A 151 -6.22 -12.36 -7.83
CA LEU A 151 -5.32 -12.23 -6.68
C LEU A 151 -4.03 -13.05 -6.85
N ALA A 152 -4.10 -14.24 -7.44
CA ALA A 152 -2.92 -15.07 -7.73
C ALA A 152 -2.00 -14.41 -8.75
N ARG A 153 -2.55 -13.88 -9.85
CA ARG A 153 -1.79 -13.11 -10.84
C ARG A 153 -1.16 -11.87 -10.21
N TYR A 154 -1.93 -11.15 -9.40
CA TYR A 154 -1.45 -9.98 -8.67
C TYR A 154 -0.23 -10.33 -7.80
N ALA A 155 -0.35 -11.34 -6.94
CA ALA A 155 0.72 -11.77 -6.06
C ALA A 155 1.97 -12.23 -6.84
N SER A 156 1.77 -12.99 -7.92
CA SER A 156 2.85 -13.48 -8.79
C SER A 156 3.63 -12.32 -9.44
N ILE A 157 2.94 -11.25 -9.85
CA ILE A 157 3.57 -10.08 -10.46
C ILE A 157 4.33 -9.27 -9.40
N CYS A 158 3.77 -9.04 -8.23
CA CYS A 158 4.44 -8.28 -7.16
C CYS A 158 5.71 -8.97 -6.62
N GLN A 159 5.78 -10.30 -6.68
CA GLN A 159 6.94 -11.06 -6.20
C GLN A 159 8.11 -11.10 -7.20
N GLN A 160 7.89 -10.73 -8.46
CA GLN A 160 8.91 -10.72 -9.52
C GLN A 160 9.72 -9.43 -9.53
#